data_AF-A0A9X2S9J9-F1
#
_entry.id   AF-A0A9X2S9J9-F1
#
_cell.length_a   1.000
_cell.length_b   1.000
_cell.length_c   1.000
_cell.angle_alpha   90.00
_cell.angle_beta   90.00
_cell.angle_gamma   90.00
#
_symmetry.space_group_name_H-M   'P 1'
#
loop_
_entity.id
_entity.type
_entity.pdbx_description
1 polymer ?
#
loop_
_entity_poly.entity_id
_entity_poly.type
_entity_poly.pdbx_seq_one_letter_code
_entity_poly.pdbx_strand_id
1 'polypeptide(L)'
;MLHLLLFLVGFMIAGYSGSPSIMAVEDSEAGARIEYINEPFDIRVSGRLSEQGDRISEFTIERNGRKAGPYAWEQSSLREPVIYDADIDQDGLGETVVVTIHDHGTGIVLSEAHVLDNQLEELKVRPVQEIINESVIFSGKKVYVGEKVLYEASQYGDLKPYYEDWIHYKVADGKLIGSVRIGDGRAEQYAGYLEVEYEEADGQYIAGRIRHVSDGDMDTEGTPLSVDVVRPGGGQQP
;
A
#
# COMPACT_ATOMS: atom_id res chain seq x y z
N MET A 1 -12.55 51.48 -30.31
CA MET A 1 -12.16 50.12 -30.72
C MET A 1 -11.22 49.60 -29.64
N LEU A 2 -11.78 48.91 -28.66
CA LEU A 2 -11.17 48.58 -27.37
C LEU A 2 -10.50 47.20 -27.49
N HIS A 3 -9.19 47.08 -27.27
CA HIS A 3 -8.51 45.79 -27.19
C HIS A 3 -8.26 45.42 -25.73
N LEU A 4 -8.76 44.25 -25.38
CA LEU A 4 -8.77 43.61 -24.07
C LEU A 4 -7.37 43.05 -23.76
N LEU A 5 -6.77 43.48 -22.66
CA LEU A 5 -5.50 42.93 -22.14
C LEU A 5 -5.83 41.78 -21.18
N LEU A 6 -5.42 40.55 -21.52
CA LEU A 6 -5.57 39.36 -20.68
C LEU A 6 -4.37 39.29 -19.71
N PHE A 7 -4.63 39.30 -18.40
CA PHE A 7 -3.60 38.99 -17.39
C PHE A 7 -3.61 37.47 -17.13
N LEU A 8 -2.50 36.81 -17.44
CA LEU A 8 -2.21 35.45 -17.00
C LEU A 8 -1.42 35.52 -15.69
N VAL A 9 -2.03 35.12 -14.59
CA VAL A 9 -1.35 34.91 -13.31
C VAL A 9 -0.76 33.50 -13.33
N GLY A 10 0.56 33.41 -13.44
CA GLY A 10 1.28 32.15 -13.25
C GLY A 10 1.45 31.87 -11.76
N PHE A 11 0.88 30.75 -11.29
CA PHE A 11 1.25 30.17 -10.01
C PHE A 11 2.49 29.28 -10.22
N MET A 12 3.62 29.73 -9.69
CA MET A 12 4.80 28.89 -9.50
C MET A 12 4.64 28.23 -8.12
N ILE A 13 4.34 26.93 -8.07
CA ILE A 13 4.44 26.14 -6.84
C ILE A 13 5.87 25.61 -6.80
N ALA A 14 6.67 26.15 -5.90
CA ALA A 14 7.99 25.61 -5.60
C ALA A 14 7.83 24.29 -4.84
N GLY A 15 8.15 23.18 -5.49
CA GLY A 15 8.22 21.86 -4.85
C GLY A 15 9.37 21.84 -3.86
N TYR A 16 9.06 21.73 -2.57
CA TYR A 16 10.03 21.52 -1.51
C TYR A 16 10.26 20.01 -1.37
N SER A 17 11.40 19.52 -1.88
CA SER A 17 11.83 18.13 -1.67
C SER A 17 12.65 18.05 -0.38
N GLY A 18 11.97 18.01 0.76
CA GLY A 18 12.59 17.64 2.03
C GLY A 18 12.45 16.15 2.26
N SER A 19 13.55 15.42 2.42
CA SER A 19 13.49 14.05 2.94
C SER A 19 12.86 14.06 4.34
N PRO A 20 11.96 13.13 4.69
CA PRO A 20 11.41 13.05 6.02
C PRO A 20 12.54 12.86 7.04
N SER A 21 12.54 13.69 8.08
CA SER A 21 13.48 13.58 9.19
C SER A 21 12.88 12.63 10.21
N ILE A 22 13.42 11.41 10.30
CA ILE A 22 13.10 10.47 11.37
C ILE A 22 13.48 11.12 12.69
N MET A 23 12.50 11.40 13.55
CA MET A 23 12.79 11.72 14.94
C MET A 23 12.71 10.44 15.75
N ALA A 24 13.88 9.87 16.02
CA ALA A 24 14.01 8.85 17.04
C ALA A 24 13.62 9.46 18.39
N VAL A 25 12.55 8.95 19.00
CA VAL A 25 12.27 9.19 20.41
C VAL A 25 13.22 8.29 21.20
N GLU A 26 14.31 8.85 21.71
CA GLU A 26 15.12 8.20 22.74
C GLU A 26 14.35 8.27 24.06
N ASP A 27 13.78 7.15 24.48
CA ASP A 27 14.00 6.68 25.85
C ASP A 27 13.65 5.20 26.04
N SER A 28 14.41 4.54 26.90
CA SER A 28 14.31 3.14 27.38
C SER A 28 14.99 2.04 26.54
N GLU A 29 15.39 0.96 27.24
CA GLU A 29 15.96 -0.30 26.73
C GLU A 29 15.15 -0.97 25.59
N ALA A 30 14.01 -0.39 25.21
CA ALA A 30 13.08 -0.83 24.20
C ALA A 30 13.37 -0.34 22.76
N GLY A 31 14.49 0.33 22.49
CA GLY A 31 14.92 0.69 21.12
C GLY A 31 14.13 1.84 20.48
N ALA A 32 14.63 2.37 19.36
CA ALA A 32 13.99 3.50 18.67
C ALA A 32 12.62 3.12 18.11
N ARG A 33 11.65 4.05 18.19
CA ARG A 33 10.32 3.88 17.60
C ARG A 33 10.07 4.92 16.51
N ILE A 34 9.30 4.53 15.51
CA ILE A 34 8.78 5.39 14.44
C ILE A 34 7.26 5.45 14.58
N GLU A 35 6.67 6.59 14.24
CA GLU A 35 5.24 6.82 14.23
C GLU A 35 4.81 7.45 12.90
N TYR A 36 3.69 6.98 12.38
CA TYR A 36 2.99 7.48 11.19
C TYR A 36 1.58 7.89 11.61
N ILE A 37 1.12 9.05 11.15
CA ILE A 37 -0.15 9.65 11.57
C ILE A 37 -1.03 9.91 10.35
N ASN A 38 -2.26 9.40 10.37
CA ASN A 38 -3.31 9.73 9.42
C ASN A 38 -4.33 10.63 10.13
N GLU A 39 -4.06 11.94 10.11
CA GLU A 39 -4.84 12.94 10.86
C GLU A 39 -6.33 12.99 10.51
N PRO A 40 -6.75 12.90 9.22
CA PRO A 40 -8.17 12.90 8.87
C PRO A 40 -9.02 11.86 9.60
N PHE A 41 -8.41 10.74 10.00
CA PHE A 41 -9.10 9.61 10.62
C PHE A 41 -8.63 9.29 12.05
N ASP A 42 -7.76 10.14 12.64
CA ASP A 42 -7.16 9.94 13.97
C ASP A 42 -6.56 8.53 14.14
N ILE A 43 -5.84 8.06 13.12
CA ILE A 43 -5.12 6.78 13.14
C ILE A 43 -3.63 7.05 13.33
N ARG A 44 -3.02 6.38 14.31
CA ARG A 44 -1.58 6.38 14.54
C ARG A 44 -1.05 4.97 14.41
N VAL A 45 0.03 4.83 13.64
CA VAL A 45 0.72 3.57 13.42
C VAL A 45 2.14 3.74 13.92
N SER A 46 2.52 3.00 14.96
CA SER A 46 3.89 3.05 15.49
C SER A 46 4.56 1.69 15.39
N GLY A 47 5.87 1.67 15.18
CA GLY A 47 6.66 0.44 15.12
C GLY A 47 8.03 0.62 15.76
N ARG A 48 8.69 -0.50 16.04
CA ARG A 48 10.05 -0.59 16.55
C ARG A 48 11.03 -0.62 15.39
N LEU A 49 11.97 0.31 15.38
CA LEU A 49 13.06 0.36 14.40
C LEU A 49 14.15 -0.65 14.79
N SER A 50 14.64 -1.41 13.82
CA SER A 50 15.78 -2.32 13.99
C SER A 50 17.03 -1.57 14.45
N GLU A 51 17.97 -2.26 15.09
CA GLU A 51 19.27 -1.67 15.47
C GLU A 51 20.04 -1.10 14.27
N GLN A 52 19.85 -1.69 13.09
CA GLN A 52 20.46 -1.26 11.84
C GLN A 52 19.72 -0.10 11.17
N GLY A 53 18.53 0.25 11.67
CA GLY A 53 17.73 1.35 11.15
C GLY A 53 17.06 1.08 9.82
N ASP A 54 17.04 -0.18 9.35
CA ASP A 54 16.61 -0.59 8.01
C ASP A 54 15.23 -1.26 7.97
N ARG A 55 14.71 -1.69 9.12
CA ARG A 55 13.45 -2.43 9.26
C ARG A 55 12.63 -1.93 10.42
N ILE A 56 11.30 -1.99 10.28
CA ILE A 56 10.33 -1.66 11.31
C ILE A 56 9.52 -2.92 11.60
N SER A 57 9.30 -3.21 12.88
CA SER A 57 8.50 -4.35 13.36
C SER A 57 7.65 -3.98 14.57
N GLU A 58 6.95 -4.96 15.17
CA GLU A 58 6.16 -4.79 16.41
C GLU A 58 5.17 -3.61 16.32
N PHE A 59 4.41 -3.60 15.24
CA PHE A 59 3.50 -2.52 14.92
C PHE A 59 2.40 -2.39 15.96
N THR A 60 2.03 -1.16 16.30
CA THR A 60 0.98 -0.85 17.25
C THR A 60 0.11 0.22 16.63
N ILE A 61 -1.20 -0.02 16.62
CA ILE A 61 -2.18 0.86 15.98
C ILE A 61 -3.02 1.50 17.05
N GLU A 62 -3.21 2.81 16.95
CA GLU A 62 -4.13 3.59 17.76
C GLU A 62 -5.16 4.26 16.87
N ARG A 63 -6.45 4.12 17.20
CA ARG A 63 -7.58 4.73 16.47
C ARG A 63 -8.62 5.17 17.46
N ASN A 64 -9.02 6.44 17.43
CA ASN A 64 -10.05 7.01 18.32
C ASN A 64 -9.75 6.71 19.82
N GLY A 65 -8.48 6.79 20.22
CA GLY A 65 -8.01 6.52 21.59
C GLY A 65 -8.00 5.04 22.02
N ARG A 66 -8.34 4.10 21.13
CA ARG A 66 -8.12 2.65 21.34
C ARG A 66 -6.79 2.24 20.75
N LYS A 67 -6.07 1.35 21.43
CA LYS A 67 -4.73 0.91 21.03
C LYS A 67 -4.63 -0.62 21.04
N ALA A 68 -4.05 -1.20 19.99
CA ALA A 68 -3.86 -2.64 19.84
C ALA A 68 -2.49 -2.98 19.21
N GLY A 69 -2.01 -4.20 19.47
CA GLY A 69 -0.68 -4.69 19.10
C GLY A 69 0.11 -5.22 20.32
N PRO A 70 1.39 -5.60 20.15
CA PRO A 70 2.14 -5.49 18.90
C PRO A 70 1.69 -6.53 17.87
N TYR A 71 1.53 -6.09 16.63
CA TYR A 71 1.38 -6.97 15.47
C TYR A 71 2.75 -7.39 14.96
N ALA A 72 2.87 -8.65 14.54
CA ALA A 72 4.12 -9.23 14.03
C ALA A 72 4.38 -8.87 12.56
N TRP A 73 4.01 -7.66 12.14
CA TRP A 73 4.24 -7.16 10.79
C TRP A 73 5.68 -6.68 10.64
N GLU A 74 6.15 -6.64 9.39
CA GLU A 74 7.47 -6.12 9.04
C GLU A 74 7.35 -5.10 7.91
N GLN A 75 8.30 -4.17 7.87
CA GLN A 75 8.42 -3.17 6.82
C GLN A 75 9.85 -2.67 6.69
N SER A 76 10.24 -2.26 5.48
CA SER A 76 11.45 -1.46 5.22
C SER A 76 11.31 -0.05 5.80
N SER A 77 12.29 0.40 6.57
CA SER A 77 12.28 1.77 7.13
C SER A 77 12.48 2.87 6.07
N LEU A 78 12.88 2.49 4.84
CA LEU A 78 13.10 3.41 3.73
C LEU A 78 11.80 3.86 3.06
N ARG A 79 10.67 3.27 3.45
CA ARG A 79 9.34 3.55 2.93
C ARG A 79 8.38 3.79 4.09
N GLU A 80 7.39 4.63 3.82
CA GLU A 80 6.28 4.86 4.72
C GLU A 80 5.17 3.85 4.39
N PRO A 81 4.45 3.31 5.38
CA PRO A 81 3.29 2.47 5.10
C PRO A 81 2.20 3.33 4.47
N VAL A 82 1.33 2.72 3.68
CA VAL A 82 0.09 3.39 3.23
C VAL A 82 -1.03 3.01 4.19
N ILE A 83 -1.75 4.01 4.69
CA ILE A 83 -2.79 3.81 5.71
C ILE A 83 -4.12 4.31 5.16
N TYR A 84 -5.12 3.43 5.14
CA TYR A 84 -6.50 3.75 4.75
C TYR A 84 -7.45 3.56 5.93
N ASP A 85 -8.49 4.39 5.95
CA ASP A 85 -9.70 4.19 6.74
C ASP A 85 -10.86 4.11 5.73
N ALA A 86 -11.46 2.92 5.59
CA ALA A 86 -12.49 2.69 4.58
C ALA A 86 -13.35 1.50 4.94
N ASP A 87 -14.65 1.60 4.63
CA ASP A 87 -15.62 0.49 4.65
C ASP A 87 -15.41 -0.35 3.39
N ILE A 88 -14.54 -1.37 3.48
CA ILE A 88 -14.11 -2.19 2.35
C ILE A 88 -14.96 -3.45 2.15
N ASP A 89 -15.68 -3.89 3.19
CA ASP A 89 -16.64 -5.00 3.11
C ASP A 89 -18.09 -4.56 2.88
N GLN A 90 -18.38 -3.25 2.98
CA GLN A 90 -19.68 -2.62 2.75
C GLN A 90 -20.72 -2.91 3.84
N ASP A 91 -20.28 -3.13 5.08
CA ASP A 91 -21.15 -3.33 6.24
C ASP A 91 -21.59 -2.00 6.92
N GLY A 92 -21.01 -0.88 6.51
CA GLY A 92 -21.25 0.46 7.05
C GLY A 92 -20.31 0.88 8.18
N LEU A 93 -19.35 0.05 8.55
CA LEU A 93 -18.26 0.32 9.49
C LEU A 93 -16.95 0.42 8.69
N GLY A 94 -16.04 1.27 9.16
CA GLY A 94 -14.76 1.45 8.47
C GLY A 94 -13.67 0.57 9.07
N GLU A 95 -12.94 -0.14 8.21
CA GLU A 95 -11.72 -0.89 8.53
C GLU A 95 -10.49 0.03 8.44
N THR A 96 -9.46 -0.32 9.21
CA THR A 96 -8.13 0.27 9.04
C THR A 96 -7.28 -0.67 8.20
N VAL A 97 -6.85 -0.21 7.03
CA VAL A 97 -5.94 -0.97 6.16
C VAL A 97 -4.55 -0.36 6.24
N VAL A 98 -3.57 -1.17 6.61
CA VAL A 98 -2.15 -0.80 6.62
C VAL A 98 -1.44 -1.62 5.55
N VAL A 99 -0.90 -0.94 4.53
CA VAL A 99 -0.09 -1.57 3.50
C VAL A 99 1.38 -1.33 3.84
N THR A 100 2.06 -2.40 4.26
CA THR A 100 3.50 -2.39 4.54
C THR A 100 4.28 -2.59 3.25
N ILE A 101 5.50 -2.02 3.20
CA ILE A 101 6.37 -2.11 2.01
C ILE A 101 7.73 -2.71 2.40
N HIS A 102 8.09 -3.80 1.75
CA HIS A 102 9.30 -4.58 2.05
C HIS A 102 10.51 -4.22 1.17
N ASP A 103 10.36 -3.46 0.09
CA ASP A 103 11.47 -3.14 -0.83
C ASP A 103 12.52 -2.16 -0.23
N HIS A 104 13.75 -2.28 -0.72
CA HIS A 104 14.91 -1.49 -0.34
C HIS A 104 15.42 -0.51 -1.42
N GLY A 105 14.62 -0.19 -2.46
CA GLY A 105 14.90 0.96 -3.33
C GLY A 105 15.40 0.64 -4.74
N THR A 106 14.97 -0.46 -5.34
CA THR A 106 15.35 -0.83 -6.72
C THR A 106 14.24 -0.58 -7.75
N GLY A 107 13.11 -0.01 -7.32
CA GLY A 107 11.91 0.05 -8.14
C GLY A 107 11.18 -1.30 -8.16
N ILE A 108 11.44 -2.18 -7.19
CA ILE A 108 10.61 -3.33 -6.86
C ILE A 108 9.58 -2.81 -5.84
N VAL A 109 8.34 -3.29 -5.92
CA VAL A 109 7.35 -2.98 -4.89
C VAL A 109 6.83 -4.30 -4.38
N LEU A 110 7.29 -4.71 -3.20
CA LEU A 110 6.73 -5.84 -2.49
C LEU A 110 5.98 -5.29 -1.29
N SER A 111 4.66 -5.35 -1.35
CA SER A 111 3.81 -4.88 -0.27
C SER A 111 2.95 -6.00 0.29
N GLU A 112 2.48 -5.80 1.50
CA GLU A 112 1.55 -6.68 2.20
C GLU A 112 0.44 -5.82 2.81
N ALA A 113 -0.80 -6.29 2.71
CA ALA A 113 -1.94 -5.60 3.30
C ALA A 113 -2.35 -6.26 4.61
N HIS A 114 -2.49 -5.44 5.64
CA HIS A 114 -3.06 -5.81 6.92
C HIS A 114 -4.37 -5.07 7.10
N VAL A 115 -5.43 -5.79 7.44
CA VAL A 115 -6.76 -5.21 7.65
C VAL A 115 -7.13 -5.39 9.12
N LEU A 116 -7.52 -4.31 9.77
CA LEU A 116 -8.04 -4.30 11.12
C LEU A 116 -9.52 -3.89 11.11
N ASP A 117 -10.33 -4.61 11.86
CA ASP A 117 -11.73 -4.22 12.11
C ASP A 117 -11.82 -2.98 13.04
N ASN A 118 -13.04 -2.59 13.40
CA ASN A 118 -13.26 -1.44 14.29
C ASN A 118 -12.97 -1.72 15.79
N GLN A 119 -12.69 -2.98 16.16
CA GLN A 119 -12.10 -3.36 17.45
C GLN A 119 -10.57 -3.40 17.42
N LEU A 120 -9.95 -3.18 16.25
CA LEU A 120 -8.53 -3.38 16.01
C LEU A 120 -8.13 -4.85 16.17
N GLU A 121 -8.96 -5.79 15.74
CA GLU A 121 -8.58 -7.19 15.54
C GLU A 121 -8.17 -7.39 14.06
N GLU A 122 -7.09 -8.14 13.83
CA GLU A 122 -6.58 -8.35 12.47
C GLU A 122 -7.42 -9.40 11.73
N LEU A 123 -8.02 -8.97 10.62
CA LEU A 123 -8.68 -9.82 9.65
C LEU A 123 -7.64 -10.33 8.66
N LYS A 124 -7.59 -11.65 8.49
CA LYS A 124 -6.53 -12.26 7.68
C LYS A 124 -6.73 -11.90 6.21
N VAL A 125 -5.73 -11.30 5.58
CA VAL A 125 -5.72 -11.10 4.12
C VAL A 125 -4.95 -12.24 3.46
N ARG A 126 -5.58 -12.91 2.50
CA ARG A 126 -4.88 -13.95 1.74
C ARG A 126 -3.90 -13.31 0.74
N PRO A 127 -2.62 -13.71 0.68
CA PRO A 127 -1.67 -13.10 -0.24
C PRO A 127 -2.08 -13.20 -1.71
N VAL A 128 -2.03 -12.09 -2.45
CA VAL A 128 -2.43 -12.02 -3.86
C VAL A 128 -1.68 -13.03 -4.74
N GLN A 129 -0.40 -13.23 -4.48
CA GLN A 129 0.44 -14.20 -5.18
C GLN A 129 -0.07 -15.63 -5.06
N GLU A 130 -0.56 -16.04 -3.89
CA GLU A 130 -1.14 -17.38 -3.68
C GLU A 130 -2.44 -17.54 -4.46
N ILE A 131 -3.30 -16.51 -4.42
CA ILE A 131 -4.57 -16.48 -5.14
C ILE A 131 -4.32 -16.64 -6.65
N ILE A 132 -3.41 -15.83 -7.21
CA ILE A 132 -3.07 -15.87 -8.64
C ILE A 132 -2.45 -17.23 -8.99
N ASN A 133 -1.52 -17.75 -8.19
CA ASN A 133 -0.87 -19.03 -8.45
C ASN A 133 -1.84 -20.22 -8.49
N GLU A 134 -2.90 -20.19 -7.67
CA GLU A 134 -3.89 -21.27 -7.63
C GLU A 134 -5.03 -21.11 -8.65
N SER A 135 -5.40 -19.86 -8.96
CA SER A 135 -6.63 -19.57 -9.72
C SER A 135 -6.37 -19.22 -11.18
N VAL A 136 -5.13 -18.90 -11.54
CA VAL A 136 -4.76 -18.40 -12.87
C VAL A 136 -3.85 -19.37 -13.60
N ILE A 137 -4.19 -19.69 -14.84
CA ILE A 137 -3.35 -20.51 -15.72
C ILE A 137 -2.73 -19.63 -16.80
N PHE A 138 -1.41 -19.69 -16.93
CA PHE A 138 -0.65 -19.09 -18.01
C PHE A 138 -0.35 -20.14 -19.08
N SER A 139 -0.73 -19.89 -20.33
CA SER A 139 -0.48 -20.80 -21.44
C SER A 139 -0.05 -20.01 -22.67
N GLY A 140 1.26 -19.89 -22.86
CA GLY A 140 1.87 -19.07 -23.89
C GLY A 140 1.44 -17.61 -23.73
N LYS A 141 0.83 -17.02 -24.76
CA LYS A 141 0.37 -15.63 -24.76
C LYS A 141 -0.94 -15.38 -24.01
N LYS A 142 -1.55 -16.41 -23.43
CA LYS A 142 -2.89 -16.34 -22.85
C LYS A 142 -2.86 -16.55 -21.34
N VAL A 143 -3.72 -15.80 -20.66
CA VAL A 143 -3.99 -15.90 -19.22
C VAL A 143 -5.44 -16.32 -19.03
N TYR A 144 -5.67 -17.31 -18.18
CA TYR A 144 -6.99 -17.91 -17.95
C TYR A 144 -7.36 -17.87 -16.47
N VAL A 145 -8.66 -17.72 -16.20
CA VAL A 145 -9.28 -18.00 -14.89
C VAL A 145 -10.36 -19.04 -15.13
N GLY A 146 -10.17 -20.24 -14.59
CA GLY A 146 -10.96 -21.41 -15.03
C GLY A 146 -10.82 -21.63 -16.54
N GLU A 147 -11.94 -21.73 -17.26
CA GLU A 147 -11.97 -21.90 -18.72
C GLU A 147 -11.99 -20.57 -19.51
N LYS A 148 -12.13 -19.44 -18.83
CA LYS A 148 -12.27 -18.12 -19.46
C LYS A 148 -10.90 -17.51 -19.74
N VAL A 149 -10.69 -17.07 -20.98
CA VAL A 149 -9.55 -16.21 -21.33
C VAL A 149 -9.75 -14.85 -20.67
N LEU A 150 -8.83 -14.51 -19.77
CA LEU A 150 -8.80 -13.22 -19.10
C LEU A 150 -8.04 -12.18 -19.93
N TYR A 151 -6.92 -12.59 -20.54
CA TYR A 151 -6.08 -11.74 -21.36
C TYR A 151 -5.34 -12.56 -22.43
N GLU A 152 -5.11 -11.96 -23.59
CA GLU A 152 -4.27 -12.51 -24.66
C GLU A 152 -3.32 -11.43 -25.17
N ALA A 153 -2.03 -11.68 -25.02
CA ALA A 153 -0.99 -10.81 -25.54
C ALA A 153 -0.92 -10.88 -27.06
N SER A 154 -0.93 -9.73 -27.73
CA SER A 154 -0.65 -9.64 -29.16
C SER A 154 0.86 -9.62 -29.45
N GLN A 155 1.64 -8.97 -28.58
CA GLN A 155 3.05 -8.65 -28.84
C GLN A 155 4.04 -9.44 -27.98
N TYR A 156 3.63 -9.87 -26.79
CA TYR A 156 4.50 -10.54 -25.82
C TYR A 156 4.72 -12.02 -26.16
N GLY A 157 5.80 -12.60 -25.62
CA GLY A 157 6.08 -14.03 -25.61
C GLY A 157 5.21 -14.79 -24.60
N ASP A 158 5.79 -15.84 -24.03
CA ASP A 158 5.09 -16.66 -23.02
C ASP A 158 4.92 -15.86 -21.72
N LEU A 159 3.67 -15.54 -21.39
CA LEU A 159 3.33 -14.75 -20.23
C LEU A 159 3.56 -15.52 -18.94
N LYS A 160 4.02 -14.81 -17.91
CA LYS A 160 4.19 -15.30 -16.55
C LYS A 160 4.00 -14.16 -15.53
N PRO A 161 3.70 -14.50 -14.27
CA PRO A 161 3.66 -13.53 -13.18
C PRO A 161 5.05 -13.21 -12.63
N TYR A 162 5.21 -12.01 -12.08
CA TYR A 162 6.41 -11.56 -11.38
C TYR A 162 6.14 -11.43 -9.88
N TYR A 163 6.07 -12.56 -9.19
CA TYR A 163 5.76 -12.59 -7.74
C TYR A 163 6.82 -11.94 -6.87
N GLU A 164 8.07 -11.86 -7.33
CA GLU A 164 9.19 -11.33 -6.55
C GLU A 164 9.52 -9.87 -6.87
N ASP A 165 8.85 -9.26 -7.86
CA ASP A 165 9.19 -7.92 -8.34
C ASP A 165 8.11 -6.88 -8.02
N TRP A 166 6.83 -7.23 -8.18
CA TRP A 166 5.77 -6.23 -8.08
C TRP A 166 4.46 -6.80 -7.55
N ILE A 167 4.30 -6.66 -6.24
CA ILE A 167 3.08 -6.88 -5.46
C ILE A 167 2.66 -5.55 -4.85
N HIS A 168 1.50 -5.06 -5.26
CA HIS A 168 0.96 -3.80 -4.79
C HIS A 168 -0.44 -4.00 -4.20
N TYR A 169 -0.71 -3.41 -3.05
CA TYR A 169 -2.07 -3.33 -2.49
C TYR A 169 -2.53 -1.88 -2.43
N LYS A 170 -3.82 -1.68 -2.67
CA LYS A 170 -4.50 -0.38 -2.52
C LYS A 170 -5.93 -0.57 -2.08
N VAL A 171 -6.52 0.49 -1.55
CA VAL A 171 -7.98 0.60 -1.39
C VAL A 171 -8.51 1.54 -2.46
N ALA A 172 -9.48 1.08 -3.24
CA ALA A 172 -10.17 1.89 -4.25
C ALA A 172 -11.65 1.48 -4.31
N ASP A 173 -12.54 2.46 -4.49
CA ASP A 173 -13.98 2.25 -4.62
C ASP A 173 -14.59 1.39 -3.48
N GLY A 174 -14.08 1.54 -2.25
CA GLY A 174 -14.53 0.76 -1.10
C GLY A 174 -14.19 -0.73 -1.21
N LYS A 175 -13.05 -1.06 -1.83
CA LYS A 175 -12.54 -2.43 -1.94
C LYS A 175 -11.04 -2.47 -1.73
N LEU A 176 -10.56 -3.52 -1.06
CA LEU A 176 -9.15 -3.88 -1.06
C LEU A 176 -8.80 -4.56 -2.40
N ILE A 177 -7.74 -4.07 -3.03
CA ILE A 177 -7.25 -4.58 -4.31
C ILE A 177 -5.77 -4.94 -4.15
N GLY A 178 -5.43 -6.20 -4.47
CA GLY A 178 -4.04 -6.66 -4.58
C GLY A 178 -3.68 -6.92 -6.04
N SER A 179 -2.48 -6.55 -6.45
CA SER A 179 -2.06 -6.60 -7.84
C SER A 179 -0.70 -7.28 -8.00
N VAL A 180 -0.60 -8.19 -8.97
CA VAL A 180 0.65 -8.85 -9.39
C VAL A 180 0.94 -8.48 -10.84
N ARG A 181 2.17 -8.04 -11.13
CA ARG A 181 2.59 -7.73 -12.50
C ARG A 181 2.77 -9.01 -13.33
N ILE A 182 2.45 -8.94 -14.62
CA ILE A 182 2.66 -10.03 -15.59
C ILE A 182 3.42 -9.55 -16.83
N GLY A 183 4.08 -10.46 -17.54
CA GLY A 183 4.85 -10.18 -18.75
C GLY A 183 5.60 -11.41 -19.24
N ASP A 184 6.49 -11.28 -20.22
CA ASP A 184 7.12 -12.44 -20.87
C ASP A 184 8.53 -12.81 -20.38
N GLY A 185 8.98 -12.18 -19.29
CA GLY A 185 10.28 -12.42 -18.70
C GLY A 185 11.44 -11.70 -19.37
N ARG A 186 11.21 -10.96 -20.47
CA ARG A 186 12.21 -10.06 -21.04
C ARG A 186 12.13 -8.71 -20.34
N ALA A 187 13.28 -8.07 -20.12
CA ALA A 187 13.33 -6.75 -19.53
C ALA A 187 12.41 -5.80 -20.32
N GLU A 188 11.55 -5.07 -19.60
CA GLU A 188 10.65 -4.02 -20.12
C GLU A 188 9.44 -4.49 -20.94
N GLN A 189 9.15 -5.80 -20.99
CA GLN A 189 7.99 -6.34 -21.72
C GLN A 189 6.88 -6.77 -20.77
N TYR A 190 6.26 -5.77 -20.14
CA TYR A 190 5.13 -5.95 -19.24
C TYR A 190 3.82 -5.96 -20.00
N ALA A 191 2.96 -6.90 -19.62
CA ALA A 191 1.63 -7.07 -20.18
C ALA A 191 0.56 -6.46 -19.27
N GLY A 192 0.94 -5.63 -18.28
CA GLY A 192 0.04 -5.12 -17.25
C GLY A 192 0.05 -5.96 -15.97
N TYR A 193 -1.10 -5.99 -15.32
CA TYR A 193 -1.28 -6.57 -13.99
C TYR A 193 -2.48 -7.50 -13.96
N LEU A 194 -2.40 -8.48 -13.07
CA LEU A 194 -3.56 -9.19 -12.56
C LEU A 194 -3.93 -8.58 -11.22
N GLU A 195 -5.13 -8.05 -11.15
CA GLU A 195 -5.72 -7.52 -9.92
C GLU A 195 -6.70 -8.52 -9.33
N VAL A 196 -6.64 -8.67 -8.01
CA VAL A 196 -7.60 -9.36 -7.17
C VAL A 196 -8.34 -8.32 -6.36
N GLU A 197 -9.64 -8.22 -6.59
CA GLU A 197 -10.57 -7.52 -5.71
C GLU A 197 -10.98 -8.50 -4.61
N TYR A 198 -10.79 -8.08 -3.36
CA TYR A 198 -11.02 -8.91 -2.19
C TYR A 198 -12.45 -8.77 -1.65
N GLU A 199 -12.96 -9.87 -1.10
CA GLU A 199 -14.23 -9.93 -0.37
C GLU A 199 -13.97 -10.58 1.00
N GLU A 200 -14.65 -10.07 2.03
CA GLU A 200 -14.65 -10.68 3.36
C GLU A 200 -15.53 -11.93 3.35
N ALA A 201 -15.01 -13.03 3.90
CA ALA A 201 -15.76 -14.24 4.17
C ALA A 201 -15.13 -15.02 5.33
N ASP A 202 -15.90 -15.29 6.38
CA ASP A 202 -15.48 -16.07 7.55
C ASP A 202 -14.25 -15.49 8.30
N GLY A 203 -14.17 -14.16 8.44
CA GLY A 203 -13.12 -13.44 9.16
C GLY A 203 -11.82 -13.27 8.36
N GLN A 204 -11.88 -13.42 7.03
CA GLN A 204 -10.73 -13.31 6.14
C GLN A 204 -11.09 -12.65 4.81
N TYR A 205 -10.16 -11.89 4.26
CA TYR A 205 -10.25 -11.34 2.92
C TYR A 205 -9.71 -12.36 1.92
N ILE A 206 -10.61 -12.87 1.07
CA ILE A 206 -10.35 -13.82 -0.01
C ILE A 206 -10.64 -13.21 -1.38
N ALA A 207 -10.33 -13.94 -2.45
CA ALA A 207 -10.57 -13.48 -3.81
C ALA A 207 -12.08 -13.44 -4.13
N GLY A 208 -12.62 -12.24 -4.39
CA GLY A 208 -13.94 -12.09 -5.00
C GLY A 208 -13.86 -12.09 -6.52
N ARG A 209 -12.98 -11.25 -7.08
CA ARG A 209 -12.82 -11.10 -8.54
C ARG A 209 -11.37 -10.97 -8.96
N ILE A 210 -11.01 -11.66 -10.05
CA ILE A 210 -9.71 -11.50 -10.72
C ILE A 210 -9.93 -10.80 -12.06
N ARG A 211 -9.13 -9.76 -12.34
CA ARG A 211 -9.15 -9.03 -13.61
C ARG A 211 -7.75 -8.72 -14.13
N HIS A 212 -7.66 -8.50 -15.44
CA HIS A 212 -6.46 -7.94 -16.06
C HIS A 212 -6.63 -6.42 -16.20
N VAL A 213 -5.54 -5.69 -15.97
CA VAL A 213 -5.46 -4.22 -16.13
C VAL A 213 -4.16 -3.87 -16.86
N SER A 214 -4.23 -2.93 -17.80
CA SER A 214 -3.04 -2.49 -18.55
C SER A 214 -2.17 -1.55 -17.70
N ASP A 215 -0.88 -1.43 -18.02
CA ASP A 215 0.03 -0.53 -17.28
C ASP A 215 -0.43 0.93 -17.27
N GLY A 216 -1.08 1.40 -18.35
CA GLY A 216 -1.57 2.77 -18.45
C GLY A 216 -2.83 3.05 -17.63
N ASP A 217 -3.56 1.99 -17.27
CA ASP A 217 -4.79 2.07 -16.47
C ASP A 217 -4.53 1.77 -14.98
N MET A 218 -3.28 1.47 -14.62
CA MET A 218 -2.90 1.27 -13.24
C MET A 218 -2.88 2.62 -12.53
N ASP A 219 -3.91 2.83 -11.71
CA ASP A 219 -3.88 3.90 -10.72
C ASP A 219 -2.87 3.51 -9.63
N THR A 220 -1.62 3.95 -9.80
CA THR A 220 -0.51 3.76 -8.85
C THR A 220 -0.52 4.80 -7.74
N GLU A 221 -1.38 5.82 -7.80
CA GLU A 221 -1.36 6.93 -6.86
C GLU A 221 -2.23 6.62 -5.63
N GLY A 222 -1.77 5.68 -4.81
CA GLY A 222 -2.00 5.85 -3.38
C GLY A 222 -1.26 7.13 -2.98
N THR A 223 -1.97 8.22 -2.71
CA THR A 223 -1.33 9.47 -2.28
C THR A 223 -0.68 9.22 -0.91
N PRO A 224 0.65 9.25 -0.78
CA PRO A 224 1.28 9.19 0.54
C PRO A 224 0.83 10.41 1.32
N LEU A 225 0.25 10.20 2.51
CA LEU A 225 -0.15 11.32 3.36
C LEU A 225 1.09 11.99 3.96
N SER A 226 1.05 13.32 4.05
CA SER A 226 2.13 14.15 4.57
C SER A 226 2.37 13.90 6.06
N VAL A 227 3.63 13.61 6.42
CA VAL A 227 4.09 13.45 7.80
C VAL A 227 4.28 14.82 8.46
N ASP A 228 3.58 15.06 9.57
CA ASP A 228 3.99 16.09 10.54
C ASP A 228 4.91 15.46 11.61
N VAL A 229 6.13 15.97 11.66
CA VAL A 229 7.16 15.54 12.61
C VAL A 229 6.87 16.17 13.98
N VAL A 230 6.16 15.44 14.85
CA VAL A 230 5.82 15.90 16.20
C VAL A 230 7.08 16.00 17.07
N ARG A 231 7.61 17.22 17.24
CA ARG A 231 8.72 17.49 18.17
C ARG A 231 8.20 17.41 19.61
N PRO A 232 8.78 16.57 20.49
CA PRO A 232 8.43 16.63 21.89
C PRO A 232 8.71 18.05 22.40
N GLY A 233 7.68 18.61 23.05
CA GLY A 233 7.60 20.02 23.39
C GLY A 233 8.87 20.55 24.06
N GLY A 234 9.49 21.54 23.40
CA GLY A 234 10.40 22.45 24.06
C GLY A 234 9.64 23.09 25.22
N GLY A 235 9.99 22.68 26.44
CA GLY A 235 9.43 23.26 27.65
C GLY A 235 9.54 24.78 27.57
N GLN A 236 8.39 25.45 27.66
CA GLN A 236 8.37 26.83 28.10
C GLN A 236 8.85 26.82 29.56
N GLN A 237 10.10 27.23 29.75
CA GLN A 237 10.58 27.77 31.02
C GLN A 237 10.42 29.30 31.00
N PRO A 238 10.24 29.92 32.18
CA PRO A 238 9.11 30.77 32.54
C PRO A 238 9.07 32.16 31.90
#